data_AF-A0A0E2ATD8-F1
#
_entry.id   AF-A0A0E2ATD8-F1
#
_cell.length_a   1.000
_cell.length_b   1.000
_cell.length_c   1.000
_cell.angle_alpha   90.00
_cell.angle_beta   90.00
_cell.angle_gamma   90.00
#
_symmetry.space_group_name_H-M   'P 1'
#
loop_
_entity.id
_entity.type
_entity.pdbx_description
1 polymer ?
#
loop_
_entity_poly.entity_id
_entity_poly.type
_entity_poly.pdbx_seq_one_letter_code
_entity_poly.pdbx_strand_id
1 'polypeptide(L)'
;MIQKTYRLWVASLLTLCSASAVAQQKVEILPFGNMDQWVTREIKESGIIGGNTKKVYAIGPTETIVGAKPYANKGGSPWGTSNVMARVSGITKTNTSVFPETRGDGFCARLDTRMESVKVLGIVDITVLAAGSMFLGTVHEPIKSTKNPNKMLQMGIPFTDRPSAIQFDYKVKMSDRENRIRATGFSKITDVPGKDFPAVILLLQKRWEDAKGNVYAKRIGTMVNYYYHSTDWKNGSKYDIMYGDITKDPAYKAHMMRLQASEYFTVNSKGESVPIHEVAWGEADDVPTHMILQFTSSHGGAYIGSPGNSLYIDNVKLIY
;
A
#
# COMPACT_ATOMS: atom_id res chain seq x y z
N MET A 1 -63.44 -55.83 41.21
CA MET A 1 -63.85 -54.47 40.78
C MET A 1 -62.86 -53.49 41.41
N ILE A 2 -62.47 -52.44 40.69
CA ILE A 2 -61.43 -51.41 40.99
C ILE A 2 -60.12 -51.66 40.24
N GLN A 3 -60.04 -50.99 39.09
CA GLN A 3 -58.87 -50.73 38.24
C GLN A 3 -57.86 -49.84 38.98
N LYS A 4 -56.56 -50.10 38.81
CA LYS A 4 -55.53 -49.05 38.87
C LYS A 4 -54.49 -49.26 37.78
N THR A 5 -54.70 -48.52 36.70
CA THR A 5 -53.73 -48.24 35.63
C THR A 5 -52.56 -47.42 36.17
N TYR A 6 -51.33 -47.89 35.95
CA TYR A 6 -50.13 -47.04 36.01
C TYR A 6 -49.50 -46.99 34.62
N ARG A 7 -49.73 -45.87 33.93
CA ARG A 7 -49.00 -45.45 32.72
C ARG A 7 -47.63 -44.92 33.17
N LEU A 8 -46.56 -45.65 32.85
CA LEU A 8 -45.19 -45.15 32.95
C LEU A 8 -44.94 -44.20 31.77
N TRP A 9 -44.93 -42.90 32.05
CA TRP A 9 -44.43 -41.89 31.13
C TRP A 9 -42.91 -41.80 31.28
N VAL A 10 -42.18 -42.26 30.26
CA VAL A 10 -40.74 -42.00 30.14
C VAL A 10 -40.58 -40.58 29.60
N ALA A 11 -40.24 -39.64 30.49
CA ALA A 11 -39.82 -38.31 30.09
C ALA A 11 -38.34 -38.36 29.69
N SER A 12 -38.07 -38.47 28.39
CA SER A 12 -36.72 -38.29 27.84
C SER A 12 -36.36 -36.81 27.92
N LEU A 13 -35.53 -36.43 28.90
CA LEU A 13 -34.95 -35.09 29.01
C LEU A 13 -33.83 -34.96 27.95
N LEU A 14 -34.16 -34.50 26.75
CA LEU A 14 -33.19 -34.04 25.77
C LEU A 14 -32.61 -32.71 26.25
N THR A 15 -31.47 -32.75 26.93
CA THR A 15 -30.64 -31.58 27.17
C THR A 15 -30.10 -31.09 25.83
N LEU A 16 -30.78 -30.09 25.25
CA LEU A 16 -30.24 -29.25 24.19
C LEU A 16 -29.06 -28.47 24.77
N CYS A 17 -27.84 -28.98 24.57
CA CYS A 17 -26.65 -28.16 24.66
C CYS A 17 -26.73 -27.09 23.56
N SER A 18 -27.21 -25.91 23.91
CA SER A 18 -27.05 -24.71 23.11
C SER A 18 -25.57 -24.36 23.07
N ALA A 19 -24.81 -25.02 22.18
CA ALA A 19 -23.51 -24.52 21.78
C ALA A 19 -23.76 -23.20 21.06
N SER A 20 -23.49 -22.08 21.73
CA SER A 20 -23.42 -20.78 21.09
C SER A 20 -22.45 -20.90 19.92
N ALA A 21 -22.97 -20.92 18.69
CA ALA A 21 -22.15 -20.84 17.49
C ALA A 21 -21.43 -19.50 17.56
N VAL A 22 -20.17 -19.51 18.01
CA VAL A 22 -19.29 -18.35 17.90
C VAL A 22 -19.16 -18.09 16.41
N ALA A 23 -19.73 -16.99 15.92
CA ALA A 23 -19.58 -16.59 14.53
C ALA A 23 -18.07 -16.50 14.22
N GLN A 24 -17.57 -17.39 13.37
CA GLN A 24 -16.17 -17.41 13.01
C GLN A 24 -15.89 -16.15 12.19
N GLN A 25 -14.93 -15.35 12.66
CA GLN A 25 -14.51 -14.12 11.98
C GLN A 25 -14.03 -14.46 10.56
N LYS A 26 -14.57 -13.77 9.55
CA LYS A 26 -14.25 -14.05 8.15
C LYS A 26 -12.93 -13.37 7.79
N VAL A 27 -11.95 -14.14 7.32
CA VAL A 27 -10.63 -13.63 6.93
C VAL A 27 -10.40 -13.93 5.45
N GLU A 28 -10.13 -12.90 4.66
CA GLU A 28 -9.91 -13.01 3.22
C GLU A 28 -8.55 -12.46 2.83
N ILE A 29 -7.76 -13.25 2.12
CA ILE A 29 -6.50 -12.77 1.54
C ILE A 29 -6.80 -11.86 0.36
N LEU A 30 -6.09 -10.72 0.26
CA LEU A 30 -6.16 -9.91 -0.95
C LEU A 30 -5.57 -10.69 -2.13
N PRO A 31 -6.04 -10.48 -3.38
CA PRO A 31 -5.39 -11.07 -4.55
C PRO A 31 -3.90 -10.74 -4.57
N PHE A 32 -3.05 -11.77 -4.74
CA PHE A 32 -1.59 -11.68 -4.64
C PHE A 32 -1.08 -11.16 -3.27
N GLY A 33 -1.89 -11.23 -2.23
CA GLY A 33 -1.58 -10.74 -0.88
C GLY A 33 -0.55 -11.58 -0.12
N ASN A 34 -0.26 -12.80 -0.58
CA ASN A 34 0.82 -13.67 -0.09
C ASN A 34 2.18 -13.36 -0.71
N MET A 35 2.26 -12.37 -1.60
CA MET A 35 3.52 -11.88 -2.17
C MET A 35 4.44 -12.94 -2.82
N ASP A 36 3.92 -14.12 -3.19
CA ASP A 36 4.72 -15.22 -3.76
C ASP A 36 4.95 -15.09 -5.27
N GLN A 37 4.14 -14.30 -5.96
CA GLN A 37 4.17 -14.21 -7.41
C GLN A 37 4.59 -12.81 -7.87
N TRP A 38 5.55 -12.79 -8.80
CA TRP A 38 6.18 -11.56 -9.27
C TRP A 38 6.38 -11.57 -10.79
N VAL A 39 6.03 -10.46 -11.40
CA VAL A 39 6.48 -10.09 -12.73
C VAL A 39 7.91 -9.55 -12.62
N THR A 40 8.86 -10.13 -13.34
CA THR A 40 10.22 -9.61 -13.50
C THR A 40 10.32 -8.90 -14.84
N ARG A 41 10.66 -7.61 -14.83
CA ARG A 41 10.88 -6.83 -16.06
C ARG A 41 12.36 -6.59 -16.25
N GLU A 42 12.91 -6.98 -17.39
CA GLU A 42 14.29 -6.74 -17.78
C GLU A 42 14.37 -5.57 -18.75
N ILE A 43 14.82 -4.41 -18.24
CA ILE A 43 14.79 -3.15 -18.97
C ILE A 43 16.20 -2.63 -19.17
N LYS A 44 16.59 -2.45 -20.43
CA LYS A 44 17.85 -1.79 -20.79
C LYS A 44 17.69 -0.28 -20.68
N GLU A 45 18.43 0.33 -19.75
CA GLU A 45 18.53 1.78 -19.61
C GLU A 45 19.28 2.41 -20.79
N SER A 46 19.11 3.71 -21.01
CA SER A 46 19.75 4.41 -22.13
C SER A 46 21.28 4.43 -22.02
N GLY A 47 21.99 4.35 -23.15
CA GLY A 47 23.46 4.33 -23.19
C GLY A 47 24.12 5.57 -22.57
N ILE A 48 23.51 6.74 -22.70
CA ILE A 48 23.99 8.02 -22.10
C ILE A 48 24.03 7.99 -20.56
N ILE A 49 23.37 7.01 -19.94
CA ILE A 49 23.39 6.78 -18.49
C ILE A 49 24.02 5.43 -18.11
N GLY A 50 24.84 4.86 -19.00
CA GLY A 50 25.59 3.64 -18.79
C GLY A 50 25.00 2.39 -19.45
N GLY A 51 23.77 2.44 -19.99
CA GLY A 51 23.24 1.36 -20.82
C GLY A 51 22.93 0.04 -20.11
N ASN A 52 22.89 0.05 -18.77
CA ASN A 52 22.73 -1.16 -17.95
C ASN A 52 21.34 -1.77 -18.10
N THR A 53 21.27 -3.10 -18.09
CA THR A 53 20.00 -3.82 -17.93
C THR A 53 19.65 -3.90 -16.45
N LYS A 54 18.45 -3.46 -16.09
CA LYS A 54 17.92 -3.47 -14.72
C LYS A 54 16.73 -4.41 -14.62
N LYS A 55 16.63 -5.11 -13.49
CA LYS A 55 15.45 -5.88 -13.12
C LYS A 55 14.50 -4.99 -12.33
N VAL A 56 13.28 -4.86 -12.80
CA VAL A 56 12.21 -4.08 -12.20
C VAL A 56 11.06 -5.04 -11.88
N TYR A 57 10.60 -5.04 -10.63
CA TYR A 57 9.64 -6.05 -10.16
C TYR A 57 8.25 -5.47 -9.98
N ALA A 58 7.22 -6.28 -10.21
CA ALA A 58 5.85 -5.96 -9.84
C ALA A 58 5.17 -7.20 -9.29
N ILE A 59 4.21 -7.03 -8.38
CA ILE A 59 3.44 -8.14 -7.82
C ILE A 59 2.36 -8.52 -8.83
N GLY A 60 2.30 -9.79 -9.20
CA GLY A 60 1.45 -10.29 -10.26
C GLY A 60 1.88 -11.68 -10.72
N PRO A 61 1.36 -12.19 -11.85
CA PRO A 61 1.73 -13.51 -12.35
C PRO A 61 3.24 -13.68 -12.47
N THR A 62 3.73 -14.88 -12.17
CA THR A 62 5.15 -15.22 -12.36
C THR A 62 5.48 -15.25 -13.83
N GLU A 63 6.08 -14.18 -14.34
CA GLU A 63 6.51 -14.05 -15.73
C GLU A 63 7.71 -13.11 -15.87
N THR A 64 8.43 -13.24 -16.99
CA THR A 64 9.52 -12.32 -17.35
C THR A 64 9.15 -11.52 -18.58
N ILE A 65 9.26 -10.19 -18.49
CA ILE A 65 9.00 -9.25 -19.59
C ILE A 65 10.32 -8.59 -19.98
N VAL A 66 10.77 -8.82 -21.21
CA VAL A 66 11.97 -8.18 -21.76
C VAL A 66 11.60 -6.92 -22.54
N GLY A 67 12.36 -5.85 -22.30
CA GLY A 67 12.28 -4.60 -23.05
C GLY A 67 11.63 -3.45 -22.29
N ALA A 68 11.89 -2.22 -22.74
CA ALA A 68 11.41 -0.99 -22.14
C ALA A 68 9.94 -0.69 -22.48
N LYS A 69 9.03 -1.62 -22.14
CA LYS A 69 7.59 -1.46 -22.32
C LYS A 69 6.98 -0.82 -21.06
N PRO A 70 6.09 0.18 -21.21
CA PRO A 70 5.26 0.66 -20.11
C PRO A 70 4.50 -0.50 -19.47
N TYR A 71 4.46 -0.53 -18.15
CA TYR A 71 3.78 -1.57 -17.40
C TYR A 71 2.42 -1.12 -16.87
N ALA A 72 1.47 -2.03 -16.91
CA ALA A 72 0.21 -1.98 -16.19
C ALA A 72 0.06 -3.31 -15.44
N ASN A 73 -0.66 -3.31 -14.31
CA ASN A 73 -0.84 -4.52 -13.51
C ASN A 73 -1.43 -5.67 -14.36
N LYS A 74 -1.00 -6.90 -14.09
CA LYS A 74 -1.38 -8.09 -14.86
C LYS A 74 -2.02 -9.16 -13.98
N GLY A 75 -2.77 -10.06 -14.62
CA GLY A 75 -3.36 -11.24 -13.99
C GLY A 75 -4.33 -10.96 -12.84
N GLY A 76 -4.97 -9.78 -12.82
CA GLY A 76 -5.87 -9.38 -11.73
C GLY A 76 -5.17 -8.86 -10.48
N SER A 77 -3.84 -8.66 -10.51
CA SER A 77 -3.13 -8.05 -9.38
C SER A 77 -3.57 -6.59 -9.17
N PRO A 78 -3.99 -6.22 -7.95
CA PRO A 78 -4.37 -4.85 -7.65
C PRO A 78 -3.16 -3.98 -7.24
N TRP A 79 -1.95 -4.53 -7.22
CA TRP A 79 -0.79 -3.91 -6.61
C TRP A 79 0.04 -3.06 -7.58
N GLY A 80 0.10 -1.76 -7.31
CA GLY A 80 1.12 -0.85 -7.80
C GLY A 80 2.33 -0.83 -6.87
N THR A 81 3.49 -0.45 -7.40
CA THR A 81 4.70 -0.25 -6.60
C THR A 81 5.47 0.99 -7.06
N SER A 82 6.44 1.44 -6.26
CA SER A 82 7.39 2.49 -6.62
C SER A 82 8.43 2.06 -7.67
N ASN A 83 8.40 0.79 -8.12
CA ASN A 83 9.25 0.31 -9.19
C ASN A 83 8.70 0.77 -10.54
N VAL A 84 9.42 1.67 -11.19
CA VAL A 84 8.90 2.34 -12.39
C VAL A 84 9.94 2.46 -13.49
N MET A 85 9.46 2.54 -14.72
CA MET A 85 10.23 2.99 -15.87
C MET A 85 9.87 4.43 -16.24
N ALA A 86 10.89 5.29 -16.26
CA ALA A 86 10.79 6.66 -16.73
C ALA A 86 11.36 6.78 -18.14
N ARG A 87 10.69 7.58 -18.97
CA ARG A 87 11.18 7.97 -20.30
C ARG A 87 11.04 9.48 -20.45
N VAL A 88 12.10 10.20 -20.12
CA VAL A 88 12.15 11.67 -20.14
C VAL A 88 13.09 12.10 -21.26
N SER A 89 12.59 12.89 -22.22
CA SER A 89 13.36 13.34 -23.38
C SER A 89 14.09 12.21 -24.13
N GLY A 90 13.44 11.05 -24.25
CA GLY A 90 14.00 9.87 -24.92
C GLY A 90 14.96 9.02 -24.06
N ILE A 91 15.34 9.48 -22.86
CA ILE A 91 16.21 8.76 -21.93
C ILE A 91 15.36 7.81 -21.09
N THR A 92 15.63 6.52 -21.21
CA THR A 92 14.99 5.45 -20.44
C THR A 92 15.80 5.18 -19.17
N LYS A 93 15.17 5.37 -18.00
CA LYS A 93 15.74 5.11 -16.67
C LYS A 93 14.75 4.29 -15.85
N THR A 94 15.24 3.40 -15.02
CA THR A 94 14.41 2.64 -14.09
C THR A 94 14.63 3.09 -12.64
N ASN A 95 13.62 2.89 -11.80
CA ASN A 95 13.73 2.90 -10.35
C ASN A 95 13.34 1.52 -9.82
N THR A 96 14.07 1.02 -8.83
CA THR A 96 13.72 -0.23 -8.15
C THR A 96 13.98 -0.09 -6.65
N SER A 97 12.90 0.02 -5.90
CA SER A 97 12.90 0.14 -4.43
C SER A 97 11.99 -0.90 -3.75
N VAL A 98 11.33 -1.77 -4.52
CA VAL A 98 10.57 -2.91 -4.02
C VAL A 98 11.13 -4.19 -4.64
N PHE A 99 11.35 -5.22 -3.82
CA PHE A 99 12.00 -6.45 -4.25
C PHE A 99 11.22 -7.67 -3.76
N PRO A 100 11.16 -8.76 -4.56
CA PRO A 100 10.91 -10.07 -3.99
C PRO A 100 12.07 -10.43 -3.06
N GLU A 101 11.78 -10.73 -1.80
CA GLU A 101 12.74 -11.33 -0.86
C GLU A 101 12.25 -12.71 -0.45
N THR A 102 13.13 -13.71 -0.50
CA THR A 102 12.81 -15.09 -0.12
C THR A 102 12.32 -15.18 1.31
N ARG A 103 11.19 -15.88 1.52
CA ARG A 103 10.63 -16.15 2.84
C ARG A 103 9.98 -17.53 2.84
N GLY A 104 10.52 -18.45 3.66
CA GLY A 104 10.09 -19.85 3.62
C GLY A 104 10.27 -20.43 2.21
N ASP A 105 9.24 -21.10 1.70
CA ASP A 105 9.22 -21.68 0.34
C ASP A 105 8.78 -20.68 -0.75
N GLY A 106 8.54 -19.42 -0.36
CA GLY A 106 7.98 -18.39 -1.21
C GLY A 106 8.72 -17.05 -1.11
N PHE A 107 7.96 -15.96 -1.27
CA PHE A 107 8.50 -14.61 -1.27
C PHE A 107 7.66 -13.66 -0.41
N CYS A 108 8.31 -12.60 0.06
CA CYS A 108 7.68 -11.41 0.62
C CYS A 108 8.07 -10.17 -0.18
N ALA A 109 7.34 -9.07 0.01
CA ALA A 109 7.70 -7.78 -0.56
C ALA A 109 8.66 -7.04 0.38
N ARG A 110 9.88 -6.73 -0.07
CA ARG A 110 10.84 -5.88 0.63
C ARG A 110 10.88 -4.49 0.00
N LEU A 111 10.50 -3.48 0.78
CA LEU A 111 10.44 -2.08 0.39
C LEU A 111 11.62 -1.34 1.03
N ASP A 112 12.53 -0.79 0.23
CA ASP A 112 13.73 -0.10 0.70
C ASP A 112 13.65 1.41 0.45
N THR A 113 13.97 2.22 1.47
CA THR A 113 14.37 3.61 1.24
C THR A 113 15.83 3.64 0.83
N ARG A 114 16.12 4.18 -0.35
CA ARG A 114 17.47 4.14 -0.95
C ARG A 114 17.77 5.37 -1.81
N MET A 115 19.06 5.59 -2.03
CA MET A 115 19.55 6.59 -2.97
C MET A 115 19.72 5.93 -4.34
N GLU A 116 19.11 6.54 -5.35
CA GLU A 116 19.27 6.19 -6.75
C GLU A 116 20.12 7.24 -7.44
N SER A 117 21.33 6.85 -7.83
CA SER A 117 22.27 7.70 -8.53
C SER A 117 22.38 7.31 -9.99
N VAL A 118 22.46 8.31 -10.86
CA VAL A 118 22.76 8.14 -12.27
C VAL A 118 23.79 9.16 -12.71
N LYS A 119 24.76 8.69 -13.49
CA LYS A 119 25.76 9.54 -14.13
C LYS A 119 25.41 9.69 -15.59
N VAL A 120 25.25 10.92 -16.05
CA VAL A 120 25.05 11.23 -17.47
C VAL A 120 26.42 11.53 -18.07
N LEU A 121 27.09 10.53 -18.65
CA LEU A 121 28.43 10.59 -19.29
C LEU A 121 29.32 11.82 -18.92
N GLY A 122 29.63 12.00 -17.63
CA GLY A 122 30.53 13.06 -17.14
C GLY A 122 29.96 14.50 -17.13
N ILE A 123 28.70 14.69 -17.49
CA ILE A 123 28.03 15.99 -17.55
C ILE A 123 27.37 16.32 -16.21
N VAL A 124 26.57 15.39 -15.66
CA VAL A 124 25.86 15.57 -14.37
C VAL A 124 25.72 14.25 -13.64
N ASP A 125 25.99 14.26 -12.34
CA ASP A 125 25.63 13.20 -11.39
C ASP A 125 24.31 13.57 -10.71
N ILE A 126 23.25 12.81 -11.00
CA ILE A 126 21.91 13.02 -10.42
C ILE A 126 21.71 11.97 -9.34
N THR A 127 21.36 12.40 -8.13
CA THR A 127 21.02 11.49 -7.03
C THR A 127 19.66 11.82 -6.44
N VAL A 128 18.77 10.84 -6.47
CA VAL A 128 17.39 10.94 -6.01
C VAL A 128 17.17 9.98 -4.84
N LEU A 129 16.43 10.41 -3.83
CA LEU A 129 15.96 9.49 -2.79
C LEU A 129 14.64 8.86 -3.24
N ALA A 130 14.60 7.53 -3.24
CA ALA A 130 13.42 6.74 -3.53
C ALA A 130 13.00 5.93 -2.29
N ALA A 131 11.77 6.15 -1.82
CA ALA A 131 11.14 5.25 -0.87
C ALA A 131 10.59 4.01 -1.59
N GLY A 132 10.68 2.85 -0.96
CA GLY A 132 9.95 1.67 -1.38
C GLY A 132 8.49 1.84 -1.00
N SER A 133 7.58 1.68 -1.97
CA SER A 133 6.15 1.70 -1.70
C SER A 133 5.42 0.64 -2.51
N MET A 134 4.46 -0.02 -1.88
CA MET A 134 3.54 -0.98 -2.46
C MET A 134 2.13 -0.55 -2.08
N PHE A 135 1.22 -0.47 -3.04
CA PHE A 135 -0.10 0.09 -2.82
C PHE A 135 -1.16 -0.53 -3.72
N LEU A 136 -2.43 -0.49 -3.30
CA LEU A 136 -3.54 -0.83 -4.18
C LEU A 136 -3.77 0.32 -5.16
N GLY A 137 -3.72 0.02 -6.46
CA GLY A 137 -3.77 1.02 -7.52
C GLY A 137 -2.84 0.71 -8.69
N THR A 138 -2.55 1.71 -9.50
CA THR A 138 -1.69 1.58 -10.69
C THR A 138 -0.71 2.74 -10.82
N VAL A 139 0.33 2.54 -11.64
CA VAL A 139 1.25 3.60 -12.05
C VAL A 139 1.03 3.90 -13.52
N HIS A 140 0.95 5.19 -13.87
CA HIS A 140 0.92 5.65 -15.25
C HIS A 140 2.33 5.68 -15.85
N GLU A 141 2.78 4.52 -16.31
CA GLU A 141 4.01 4.41 -17.07
C GLU A 141 3.84 4.78 -18.56
N PRO A 142 4.91 5.27 -19.23
CA PRO A 142 6.20 5.60 -18.64
C PRO A 142 6.11 6.91 -17.86
N ILE A 143 6.93 7.05 -16.82
CA ILE A 143 7.06 8.33 -16.11
C ILE A 143 7.70 9.35 -17.05
N LYS A 144 6.95 10.41 -17.39
CA LYS A 144 7.39 11.46 -18.32
C LYS A 144 7.93 12.71 -17.62
N SER A 145 7.74 12.82 -16.30
CA SER A 145 8.18 13.96 -15.50
C SER A 145 8.35 13.56 -14.03
N THR A 146 9.36 14.12 -13.38
CA THR A 146 9.65 13.93 -11.95
C THR A 146 9.12 15.07 -11.08
N LYS A 147 8.48 16.09 -11.67
CA LYS A 147 8.03 17.29 -10.93
C LYS A 147 6.94 16.99 -9.89
N ASN A 148 6.01 16.11 -10.22
CA ASN A 148 4.96 15.65 -9.31
C ASN A 148 4.81 14.13 -9.45
N PRO A 149 5.58 13.34 -8.68
CA PRO A 149 5.54 11.88 -8.79
C PRO A 149 4.19 11.30 -8.37
N ASN A 150 3.49 11.93 -7.41
CA ASN A 150 2.18 11.45 -6.94
C ASN A 150 1.12 11.50 -8.05
N LYS A 151 1.19 12.48 -8.96
CA LYS A 151 0.32 12.55 -10.14
C LYS A 151 0.47 11.35 -11.09
N MET A 152 1.55 10.58 -10.99
CA MET A 152 1.73 9.38 -11.80
C MET A 152 1.10 8.14 -11.17
N LEU A 153 0.52 8.26 -9.98
CA LEU A 153 -0.08 7.16 -9.22
C LEU A 153 -1.59 7.29 -9.25
N GLN A 154 -2.28 6.20 -9.59
CA GLN A 154 -3.70 6.05 -9.34
C GLN A 154 -3.86 5.29 -8.04
N MET A 155 -4.30 5.96 -6.98
CA MET A 155 -4.36 5.42 -5.63
C MET A 155 -5.75 4.88 -5.31
N GLY A 156 -5.76 3.62 -4.86
CA GLY A 156 -6.93 2.88 -4.44
C GLY A 156 -7.63 2.13 -5.58
N ILE A 157 -8.46 1.17 -5.17
CA ILE A 157 -9.28 0.33 -6.05
C ILE A 157 -10.76 0.48 -5.71
N PRO A 158 -11.68 0.20 -6.65
CA PRO A 158 -13.10 0.03 -6.33
C PRO A 158 -13.27 -1.01 -5.23
N PHE A 159 -14.02 -0.67 -4.19
CA PHE A 159 -14.21 -1.51 -3.02
C PHE A 159 -15.45 -1.08 -2.25
N THR A 160 -16.34 -2.04 -1.97
CA THR A 160 -17.66 -1.79 -1.38
C THR A 160 -17.91 -2.57 -0.09
N ASP A 161 -16.93 -3.34 0.39
CA ASP A 161 -17.09 -4.06 1.66
C ASP A 161 -16.67 -3.20 2.86
N ARG A 162 -16.88 -3.74 4.06
CA ARG A 162 -16.61 -3.06 5.33
C ARG A 162 -15.83 -3.97 6.30
N PRO A 163 -14.51 -4.14 6.08
CA PRO A 163 -13.68 -4.95 6.96
C PRO A 163 -13.49 -4.29 8.33
N SER A 164 -13.55 -5.07 9.40
CA SER A 164 -13.25 -4.61 10.76
C SER A 164 -11.76 -4.36 10.98
N ALA A 165 -10.87 -5.03 10.23
CA ALA A 165 -9.42 -4.85 10.35
C ALA A 165 -8.66 -5.28 9.08
N ILE A 166 -7.39 -4.87 9.00
CA ILE A 166 -6.39 -5.49 8.13
C ILE A 166 -5.47 -6.38 8.95
N GLN A 167 -5.02 -7.49 8.37
CA GLN A 167 -4.01 -8.35 8.94
C GLN A 167 -2.88 -8.60 7.93
N PHE A 168 -1.63 -8.59 8.39
CA PHE A 168 -0.48 -8.95 7.57
C PHE A 168 0.71 -9.36 8.44
N ASP A 169 1.69 -9.98 7.81
CA ASP A 169 3.00 -10.23 8.41
C ASP A 169 3.94 -9.10 8.05
N TYR A 170 4.82 -8.71 8.98
CA TYR A 170 5.81 -7.69 8.68
C TYR A 170 7.13 -7.88 9.42
N LYS A 171 8.20 -7.33 8.85
CA LYS A 171 9.52 -7.13 9.48
C LYS A 171 9.94 -5.69 9.21
N VAL A 172 10.68 -5.07 10.14
CA VAL A 172 11.16 -3.68 9.98
C VAL A 172 12.64 -3.61 10.26
N LYS A 173 13.37 -2.96 9.36
CA LYS A 173 14.73 -2.52 9.61
C LYS A 173 14.75 -0.99 9.55
N MET A 174 15.10 -0.35 10.66
CA MET A 174 15.26 1.09 10.73
C MET A 174 16.70 1.49 10.38
N SER A 175 16.83 2.64 9.74
CA SER A 175 18.07 3.39 9.62
C SER A 175 18.40 4.04 10.97
N ASP A 176 19.68 4.10 11.33
CA ASP A 176 20.16 4.79 12.54
C ASP A 176 20.17 6.33 12.39
N ARG A 177 19.72 6.85 11.24
CA ARG A 177 19.66 8.29 11.00
C ARG A 177 18.57 8.95 11.85
N GLU A 178 18.97 9.96 12.60
CA GLU A 178 18.06 10.84 13.34
C GLU A 178 17.32 11.83 12.43
N ASN A 179 17.95 12.26 11.34
CA ASN A 179 17.34 13.16 10.36
C ASN A 179 17.18 12.48 9.01
N ARG A 180 16.04 12.78 8.36
CA ARG A 180 15.75 12.41 6.98
C ARG A 180 16.67 13.16 6.02
N ILE A 181 16.84 12.61 4.83
CA ILE A 181 17.48 13.28 3.69
C ILE A 181 16.40 13.75 2.73
N ARG A 182 16.58 14.92 2.13
CA ARG A 182 15.89 15.35 0.90
C ARG A 182 16.88 15.29 -0.26
N ALA A 183 16.56 14.50 -1.29
CA ALA A 183 17.35 14.42 -2.52
C ALA A 183 16.44 14.33 -3.75
N THR A 184 16.27 15.47 -4.44
CA THR A 184 15.36 15.64 -5.59
C THR A 184 16.04 15.37 -6.94
N GLY A 185 17.33 15.03 -6.96
CA GLY A 185 18.13 14.84 -8.17
C GLY A 185 18.95 16.06 -8.58
N PHE A 186 18.30 17.20 -8.77
CA PHE A 186 18.93 18.42 -9.32
C PHE A 186 19.31 19.47 -8.26
N SER A 187 18.83 19.30 -7.03
CA SER A 187 19.13 20.20 -5.93
C SER A 187 20.19 19.60 -5.01
N LYS A 188 20.84 20.45 -4.22
CA LYS A 188 21.73 20.00 -3.14
C LYS A 188 20.96 19.03 -2.22
N ILE A 189 21.62 17.93 -1.86
CA ILE A 189 21.12 17.00 -0.85
C ILE A 189 21.16 17.71 0.51
N THR A 190 20.04 17.73 1.23
CA THR A 190 19.92 18.39 2.54
C THR A 190 19.33 17.46 3.57
N ASP A 191 19.65 17.67 4.85
CA ASP A 191 18.91 17.05 5.93
C ASP A 191 17.54 17.71 6.13
N VAL A 192 16.58 16.92 6.58
CA VAL A 192 15.25 17.33 7.01
C VAL A 192 15.09 16.86 8.47
N PRO A 193 14.89 17.78 9.43
CA PRO A 193 14.84 17.43 10.85
C PRO A 193 13.81 16.34 11.17
N GLY A 194 14.17 15.39 12.02
CA GLY A 194 13.27 14.35 12.54
C GLY A 194 13.39 13.01 11.82
N LYS A 195 13.18 11.94 12.59
CA LYS A 195 13.40 10.55 12.21
C LYS A 195 12.41 10.08 11.16
N ASP A 196 12.87 9.19 10.27
CA ASP A 196 12.02 8.56 9.26
C ASP A 196 11.38 7.28 9.79
N PHE A 197 10.12 7.06 9.45
CA PHE A 197 9.36 5.90 9.87
C PHE A 197 8.69 5.24 8.66
N PRO A 198 8.85 3.92 8.47
CA PRO A 198 7.95 3.14 7.64
C PRO A 198 6.52 3.23 8.14
N ALA A 199 5.55 3.12 7.23
CA ALA A 199 4.14 3.27 7.57
C ALA A 199 3.23 2.34 6.73
N VAL A 200 2.07 2.04 7.30
CA VAL A 200 0.92 1.44 6.60
C VAL A 200 -0.26 2.37 6.73
N ILE A 201 -0.93 2.61 5.60
CA ILE A 201 -2.09 3.48 5.49
C ILE A 201 -3.19 2.71 4.79
N LEU A 202 -4.35 2.55 5.42
CA LEU A 202 -5.58 2.06 4.82
C LEU A 202 -6.67 3.11 5.02
N LEU A 203 -7.24 3.56 3.91
CA LEU A 203 -8.33 4.52 3.90
C LEU A 203 -9.50 3.95 3.10
N LEU A 204 -10.67 3.93 3.71
CA LEU A 204 -11.92 3.66 3.01
C LEU A 204 -12.57 4.99 2.65
N GLN A 205 -12.91 5.17 1.38
CA GLN A 205 -13.40 6.44 0.84
C GLN A 205 -14.71 6.24 0.10
N LYS A 206 -15.62 7.20 0.24
CA LYS A 206 -16.79 7.37 -0.61
C LYS A 206 -16.52 8.51 -1.58
N ARG A 207 -16.05 8.14 -2.78
CA ARG A 207 -15.64 9.09 -3.84
C ARG A 207 -16.79 9.49 -4.76
N TRP A 208 -16.73 10.71 -5.28
CA TRP A 208 -17.54 11.19 -6.40
C TRP A 208 -16.75 12.17 -7.28
N GLU A 209 -17.21 12.37 -8.51
CA GLU A 209 -16.61 13.29 -9.48
C GLU A 209 -17.61 14.39 -9.80
N ASP A 210 -17.14 15.65 -9.88
CA ASP A 210 -17.97 16.75 -10.37
C ASP A 210 -17.96 16.84 -11.91
N ALA A 211 -18.82 17.69 -12.48
CA ALA A 211 -18.89 17.88 -13.94
C ALA A 211 -17.57 18.40 -14.57
N LYS A 212 -16.70 19.02 -13.77
CA LYS A 212 -15.39 19.52 -14.24
C LYS A 212 -14.35 18.40 -14.26
N GLY A 213 -14.60 17.27 -13.63
CA GLY A 213 -13.68 16.15 -13.52
C GLY A 213 -12.80 16.20 -12.27
N ASN A 214 -13.16 17.02 -11.28
CA ASN A 214 -12.49 16.99 -9.97
C ASN A 214 -13.07 15.83 -9.15
N VAL A 215 -12.20 15.10 -8.47
CA VAL A 215 -12.59 13.97 -7.63
C VAL A 215 -12.57 14.38 -6.17
N TYR A 216 -13.67 14.13 -5.48
CA TYR A 216 -13.83 14.37 -4.06
C TYR A 216 -14.10 13.07 -3.32
N ALA A 217 -13.91 13.08 -2.00
CA ALA A 217 -14.19 11.94 -1.15
C ALA A 217 -14.69 12.37 0.24
N LYS A 218 -15.49 11.50 0.84
CA LYS A 218 -15.64 11.43 2.29
C LYS A 218 -14.80 10.28 2.83
N ARG A 219 -14.08 10.50 3.93
CA ARG A 219 -13.33 9.43 4.63
C ARG A 219 -14.31 8.61 5.47
N ILE A 220 -14.44 7.32 5.17
CA ILE A 220 -15.35 6.39 5.84
C ILE A 220 -14.63 5.59 6.91
N GLY A 221 -13.41 5.13 6.63
CA GLY A 221 -12.64 4.28 7.53
C GLY A 221 -11.16 4.62 7.46
N THR A 222 -10.48 4.57 8.61
CA THR A 222 -9.08 4.96 8.75
C THR A 222 -8.32 3.93 9.59
N MET A 223 -7.22 3.42 9.04
CA MET A 223 -6.17 2.73 9.76
C MET A 223 -4.84 3.28 9.29
N VAL A 224 -4.05 3.83 10.22
CA VAL A 224 -2.71 4.34 9.93
C VAL A 224 -1.79 3.88 11.05
N ASN A 225 -0.71 3.21 10.69
CA ASN A 225 0.30 2.75 11.63
C ASN A 225 1.71 3.14 11.17
N TYR A 226 2.53 3.58 12.11
CA TYR A 226 3.93 3.93 11.91
C TYR A 226 4.81 2.96 12.69
N TYR A 227 5.92 2.55 12.10
CA TYR A 227 6.88 1.66 12.76
C TYR A 227 8.05 2.45 13.31
N TYR A 228 8.15 2.51 14.63
CA TYR A 228 9.15 3.30 15.33
C TYR A 228 10.47 2.57 15.59
N HIS A 229 10.46 1.24 15.49
CA HIS A 229 11.58 0.38 15.86
C HIS A 229 11.79 -0.73 14.84
N SER A 230 13.04 -1.16 14.71
CA SER A 230 13.36 -2.40 14.03
C SER A 230 12.68 -3.57 14.75
N THR A 231 12.22 -4.55 14.00
CA THR A 231 11.65 -5.77 14.54
C THR A 231 11.92 -6.91 13.57
N ASP A 232 12.12 -8.11 14.11
CA ASP A 232 12.04 -9.32 13.31
C ASP A 232 10.57 -9.61 12.93
N TRP A 233 10.33 -10.68 12.18
CA TRP A 233 8.99 -11.04 11.71
C TRP A 233 7.93 -11.05 12.83
N LYS A 234 6.86 -10.28 12.60
CA LYS A 234 5.62 -10.27 13.35
C LYS A 234 4.53 -10.84 12.46
N ASN A 235 4.08 -12.05 12.77
CA ASN A 235 3.09 -12.77 11.96
C ASN A 235 1.66 -12.46 12.43
N GLY A 236 0.73 -12.33 11.48
CA GLY A 236 -0.70 -12.15 11.75
C GLY A 236 -1.03 -10.85 12.49
N SER A 237 -0.24 -9.80 12.30
CA SER A 237 -0.43 -8.53 12.98
C SER A 237 -1.72 -7.88 12.50
N LYS A 238 -2.64 -7.64 13.44
CA LYS A 238 -3.98 -7.09 13.19
C LYS A 238 -4.02 -5.60 13.54
N TYR A 239 -4.57 -4.80 12.64
CA TYR A 239 -4.82 -3.37 12.83
C TYR A 239 -6.29 -3.07 12.56
N ASP A 240 -7.00 -2.61 13.58
CA ASP A 240 -8.42 -2.30 13.48
C ASP A 240 -8.66 -1.04 12.63
N ILE A 241 -9.74 -1.06 11.85
CA ILE A 241 -10.17 0.08 11.03
C ILE A 241 -11.19 0.89 11.81
N MET A 242 -10.87 2.15 12.09
CA MET A 242 -11.77 3.07 12.78
C MET A 242 -12.72 3.73 11.77
N TYR A 243 -14.03 3.65 11.99
CA TYR A 243 -15.06 4.14 11.09
C TYR A 243 -15.63 5.49 11.53
N GLY A 244 -15.97 6.35 10.56
CA GLY A 244 -16.55 7.68 10.78
C GLY A 244 -15.52 8.76 11.10
N ASP A 245 -15.96 9.84 11.75
CA ASP A 245 -15.09 10.90 12.26
C ASP A 245 -14.34 10.45 13.52
N ILE A 246 -13.06 10.17 13.34
CA ILE A 246 -12.18 9.68 14.41
C ILE A 246 -11.45 10.81 15.15
N THR A 247 -11.74 12.08 14.88
CA THR A 247 -10.95 13.21 15.42
C THR A 247 -10.97 13.32 16.95
N LYS A 248 -11.95 12.68 17.60
CA LYS A 248 -12.09 12.59 19.06
C LYS A 248 -11.53 11.28 19.65
N ASP A 249 -11.09 10.35 18.80
CA ASP A 249 -10.52 9.09 19.24
C ASP A 249 -9.08 9.29 19.79
N PRO A 250 -8.70 8.69 20.93
CA PRO A 250 -7.34 8.80 21.47
C PRO A 250 -6.21 8.33 20.53
N ALA A 251 -6.52 7.38 19.63
CA ALA A 251 -5.60 6.89 18.61
C ALA A 251 -5.38 7.91 17.49
N TYR A 252 -6.26 8.91 17.32
CA TYR A 252 -6.15 9.89 16.26
C TYR A 252 -4.91 10.77 16.41
N LYS A 253 -4.06 10.75 15.38
CA LYS A 253 -2.90 11.64 15.25
C LYS A 253 -3.12 12.55 14.05
N ALA A 254 -3.52 13.80 14.28
CA ALA A 254 -3.87 14.74 13.21
C ALA A 254 -2.81 14.90 12.11
N HIS A 255 -1.52 14.88 12.48
CA HIS A 255 -0.43 14.99 11.51
C HIS A 255 -0.29 13.77 10.58
N MET A 256 -0.90 12.62 10.94
CA MET A 256 -0.88 11.36 10.18
C MET A 256 -2.24 11.01 9.55
N MET A 257 -3.34 11.38 10.21
CA MET A 257 -4.67 10.82 9.93
C MET A 257 -5.70 11.85 9.46
N ARG A 258 -5.33 13.15 9.35
CA ARG A 258 -6.23 14.19 8.84
C ARG A 258 -6.77 13.86 7.45
N LEU A 259 -7.89 14.50 7.10
CA LEU A 259 -8.39 14.50 5.73
C LEU A 259 -7.34 15.08 4.77
N GLN A 260 -7.20 14.46 3.62
CA GLN A 260 -6.19 14.77 2.62
C GLN A 260 -6.82 15.38 1.38
N ALA A 261 -6.28 16.51 0.92
CA ALA A 261 -6.81 17.20 -0.27
C ALA A 261 -5.94 17.06 -1.52
N SER A 262 -4.68 16.65 -1.38
CA SER A 262 -3.69 16.67 -2.49
C SER A 262 -2.62 15.59 -2.41
N GLU A 263 -2.69 14.71 -1.43
CA GLU A 263 -1.64 13.70 -1.17
C GLU A 263 -1.77 12.50 -2.11
N TYR A 264 -3.01 12.07 -2.39
CA TYR A 264 -3.34 10.98 -3.30
C TYR A 264 -4.01 11.47 -4.58
N PHE A 265 -3.72 10.78 -5.68
CA PHE A 265 -4.23 11.06 -7.01
C PHE A 265 -5.02 9.86 -7.54
N THR A 266 -5.92 10.12 -8.48
CA THR A 266 -6.65 9.11 -9.24
C THR A 266 -6.85 9.60 -10.68
N VAL A 267 -7.28 8.70 -11.55
CA VAL A 267 -7.74 9.06 -12.91
C VAL A 267 -9.24 9.35 -12.85
N ASN A 268 -9.64 10.51 -13.37
CA ASN A 268 -11.05 10.89 -13.52
C ASN A 268 -11.69 10.25 -14.77
N SER A 269 -12.99 10.44 -14.96
CA SER A 269 -13.73 9.96 -16.13
C SER A 269 -13.20 10.45 -17.48
N LYS A 270 -12.39 11.52 -17.49
CA LYS A 270 -11.76 12.13 -18.68
C LYS A 270 -10.37 11.57 -18.97
N GLY A 271 -9.87 10.63 -18.16
CA GLY A 271 -8.52 10.08 -18.31
C GLY A 271 -7.42 10.97 -17.75
N GLU A 272 -7.77 11.99 -16.96
CA GLU A 272 -6.82 12.92 -16.36
C GLU A 272 -6.47 12.49 -14.94
N SER A 273 -5.19 12.52 -14.60
CA SER A 273 -4.74 12.34 -13.22
C SER A 273 -5.01 13.62 -12.41
N VAL A 274 -5.87 13.50 -11.41
CA VAL A 274 -6.33 14.58 -10.54
C VAL A 274 -6.16 14.19 -9.06
N PRO A 275 -5.93 15.15 -8.16
CA PRO A 275 -5.94 14.86 -6.73
C PRO A 275 -7.31 14.38 -6.26
N ILE A 276 -7.33 13.55 -5.22
CA ILE A 276 -8.54 13.19 -4.49
C ILE A 276 -8.72 14.21 -3.35
N HIS A 277 -9.81 14.95 -3.39
CA HIS A 277 -10.13 15.95 -2.38
C HIS A 277 -11.01 15.34 -1.27
N GLU A 278 -10.42 14.90 -0.15
CA GLU A 278 -11.23 14.58 1.02
C GLU A 278 -11.76 15.85 1.66
N VAL A 279 -13.08 16.01 1.64
CA VAL A 279 -13.76 17.25 2.06
C VAL A 279 -14.53 17.10 3.37
N ALA A 280 -14.79 15.88 3.82
CA ALA A 280 -15.45 15.59 5.08
C ALA A 280 -15.18 14.16 5.54
N TRP A 281 -15.48 13.89 6.81
CA TRP A 281 -15.70 12.53 7.29
C TRP A 281 -17.09 12.05 6.82
N GLY A 282 -17.22 10.76 6.57
CA GLY A 282 -18.52 10.11 6.35
C GLY A 282 -19.07 9.54 7.64
N GLU A 283 -20.26 8.95 7.55
CA GLU A 283 -20.87 8.28 8.70
C GLU A 283 -20.20 6.93 8.96
N ALA A 284 -20.26 6.45 10.20
CA ALA A 284 -19.60 5.20 10.57
C ALA A 284 -20.16 4.00 9.79
N ASP A 285 -21.44 4.03 9.40
CA ASP A 285 -22.17 2.99 8.67
C ASP A 285 -22.18 3.20 7.13
N ASP A 286 -21.60 4.29 6.62
CA ASP A 286 -21.52 4.55 5.18
C ASP A 286 -20.78 3.43 4.44
N VAL A 287 -21.31 2.99 3.29
CA VAL A 287 -20.61 2.02 2.43
C VAL A 287 -19.53 2.76 1.63
N PRO A 288 -18.24 2.33 1.66
CA PRO A 288 -17.21 2.94 0.84
C PRO A 288 -17.43 2.62 -0.65
N THR A 289 -16.81 3.41 -1.51
CA THR A 289 -16.70 3.09 -2.95
C THR A 289 -15.28 2.69 -3.35
N HIS A 290 -14.28 3.06 -2.53
CA HIS A 290 -12.88 2.80 -2.80
C HIS A 290 -12.10 2.47 -1.53
N MET A 291 -11.07 1.64 -1.68
CA MET A 291 -10.06 1.38 -0.65
C MET A 291 -8.69 1.81 -1.16
N ILE A 292 -8.04 2.71 -0.41
CA ILE A 292 -6.60 2.94 -0.49
C ILE A 292 -5.93 2.02 0.53
N LEU A 293 -4.89 1.31 0.11
CA LEU A 293 -3.97 0.62 1.01
C LEU A 293 -2.56 0.89 0.49
N GLN A 294 -1.68 1.36 1.36
CA GLN A 294 -0.30 1.68 1.05
C GLN A 294 0.62 1.19 2.16
N PHE A 295 1.67 0.51 1.77
CA PHE A 295 2.85 0.22 2.57
C PHE A 295 3.99 1.09 2.05
N THR A 296 4.76 1.70 2.95
CA THR A 296 5.90 2.54 2.58
C THR A 296 7.05 2.39 3.56
N SER A 297 8.28 2.37 3.07
CA SER A 297 9.51 2.36 3.87
C SER A 297 9.89 3.75 4.44
N SER A 298 9.17 4.80 4.04
CA SER A 298 9.36 6.19 4.49
C SER A 298 8.04 6.95 4.51
N HIS A 299 7.84 7.73 5.57
CA HIS A 299 6.75 8.70 5.69
C HIS A 299 7.13 10.11 5.22
N GLY A 300 8.37 10.32 4.78
CA GLY A 300 8.89 11.66 4.46
C GLY A 300 8.21 12.33 3.26
N GLY A 301 7.53 11.55 2.41
CA GLY A 301 6.95 12.02 1.15
C GLY A 301 7.96 12.00 0.01
N ALA A 302 7.60 12.62 -1.12
CA ALA A 302 8.40 12.59 -2.33
C ALA A 302 9.83 13.10 -2.08
N TYR A 303 10.82 12.28 -2.43
CA TYR A 303 12.25 12.59 -2.33
C TYR A 303 12.79 12.81 -0.92
N ILE A 304 12.03 12.42 0.12
CA ILE A 304 12.43 12.57 1.52
C ILE A 304 12.35 11.21 2.25
N GLY A 305 13.40 10.86 2.98
CA GLY A 305 13.42 9.66 3.80
C GLY A 305 14.81 9.36 4.37
N SER A 306 14.95 8.23 5.05
CA SER A 306 16.23 7.75 5.56
C SER A 306 16.66 6.50 4.83
N PRO A 307 17.67 6.60 3.93
CA PRO A 307 18.27 5.42 3.31
C PRO A 307 18.68 4.39 4.37
N GLY A 308 18.38 3.12 4.11
CA GLY A 308 18.59 2.02 5.05
C GLY A 308 17.34 1.57 5.81
N ASN A 309 16.25 2.35 5.78
CA ASN A 309 14.94 1.83 6.16
C ASN A 309 14.50 0.73 5.19
N SER A 310 14.07 -0.41 5.72
CA SER A 310 13.39 -1.47 4.97
C SER A 310 12.12 -1.92 5.69
N LEU A 311 11.02 -2.03 4.94
CA LEU A 311 9.76 -2.61 5.39
C LEU A 311 9.50 -3.88 4.58
N TYR A 312 9.23 -4.98 5.27
CA TYR A 312 8.93 -6.26 4.63
C TYR A 312 7.48 -6.60 4.91
N ILE A 313 6.72 -7.00 3.90
CA ILE A 313 5.29 -7.26 3.98
C ILE A 313 4.95 -8.58 3.32
N ASP A 314 4.04 -9.32 3.95
CA ASP A 314 3.52 -10.58 3.43
C ASP A 314 2.12 -10.90 4.02
N ASN A 315 1.40 -11.85 3.44
CA ASN A 315 0.13 -12.40 3.92
C ASN A 315 -0.95 -11.35 4.22
N VAL A 316 -1.14 -10.39 3.31
CA VAL A 316 -2.09 -9.28 3.46
C VAL A 316 -3.53 -9.75 3.30
N LYS A 317 -4.32 -9.56 4.37
CA LYS A 317 -5.70 -10.03 4.52
C LYS A 317 -6.60 -8.93 5.05
N LEU A 318 -7.87 -9.00 4.68
CA LEU A 318 -8.95 -8.25 5.30
C LEU A 318 -9.72 -9.16 6.25
N ILE A 319 -10.17 -8.57 7.36
CA ILE A 319 -10.95 -9.26 8.38
C ILE A 319 -12.31 -8.60 8.46
N TYR A 320 -13.39 -9.40 8.47
CA TYR A 320 -14.77 -8.97 8.59
C TYR A 320 -15.35 -9.45 9.93
#